data_AF-A0A538S3C8-F1
#
_entry.id   AF-A0A538S3C8-F1
#
_cell.length_a   1.000
_cell.length_b   1.000
_cell.length_c   1.000
_cell.angle_alpha   90.00
_cell.angle_beta   90.00
_cell.angle_gamma   90.00
#
_symmetry.space_group_name_H-M   'P 1'
#
loop_
_entity.id
_entity.type
_entity.pdbx_description
1 polymer ?
#
loop_
_entity_poly.entity_id
_entity_poly.type
_entity_poly.pdbx_seq_one_letter_code
_entity_poly.pdbx_strand_id
1 'polypeptide(L)'
;DLSPGFEGRRDLYDRPIFPECLFCHANRALPVKDTVNCFREPLFQGYAIGCQRCHGPGELHVQARTHDEPVKEFDDTIVNPIRLAPELREAVCQQCHLEGILRVQARGREYFDYRPGLPWQLFWSVLVRAESAADQKFVSAVEQMHDSRCFRESNGKMGCISCHDPHRMPQADQRIAFYRERCLRCHQDRGCSLPVGARLAKNKADDCIACHMPPFSTADITHTAATDHRVLRRVGKAGGALQTSLASKDVPDIAHFNQSASSFKDLAAARALGIAAIELVRVSEHPERERRRVQSALPLVEQALQTWPDDVAAWEARGNGLFVLDRYEDALASFEHVLSLAPQREQALVGAAAIARALGRDELEFGFWQRALAVNPTSLQYRVGLANNLAKRKDWPNAVAECHKVLKQYPASMQARLLLAAYYRQHGDKASARIEFERFLALNPPNAEGLKRWFDAR
;
A
#
# COMPACT_ATOMS: atom_id res chain seq x y z
N ASP A 1 3.19 18.20 15.13
CA ASP A 1 2.17 17.16 14.89
C ASP A 1 2.82 15.87 14.44
N LEU A 2 2.35 14.75 14.98
CA LEU A 2 2.65 13.42 14.43
C LEU A 2 1.77 13.22 13.18
N SER A 3 2.16 12.33 12.28
CA SER A 3 1.32 11.97 11.12
C SER A 3 -0.04 11.42 11.58
N PRO A 4 -1.13 11.56 10.81
CA PRO A 4 -2.46 11.05 11.18
C PRO A 4 -2.44 9.55 11.46
N GLY A 5 -3.13 9.12 12.50
CA GLY A 5 -3.10 7.73 12.98
C GLY A 5 -1.91 7.41 13.89
N PHE A 6 -1.10 8.40 14.24
CA PHE A 6 -0.04 8.32 15.25
C PHE A 6 -0.49 8.91 16.59
N GLU A 7 -1.69 9.47 16.67
CA GLU A 7 -2.31 9.91 17.92
C GLU A 7 -2.57 8.68 18.81
N GLY A 8 -1.60 8.37 19.68
CA GLY A 8 -1.67 7.26 20.63
C GLY A 8 -0.79 6.05 20.27
N ARG A 9 -0.18 6.00 19.08
CA ARG A 9 0.81 4.97 18.72
C ARG A 9 2.22 5.50 18.98
N ARG A 10 2.98 4.83 19.85
CA ARG A 10 4.35 5.24 20.24
C ARG A 10 5.42 4.24 19.81
N ASP A 11 5.01 3.12 19.23
CA ASP A 11 5.80 2.12 18.51
C ASP A 11 6.18 2.62 17.10
N LEU A 12 6.79 3.80 17.02
CA LEU A 12 6.99 4.50 15.73
C LEU A 12 8.22 4.03 14.95
N TYR A 13 9.08 3.21 15.55
CA TYR A 13 10.41 2.91 15.04
C TYR A 13 10.53 1.52 14.42
N ASP A 14 9.48 0.70 14.45
CA ASP A 14 9.44 -0.62 13.84
C ASP A 14 8.52 -0.69 12.61
N ARG A 15 7.89 0.43 12.21
CA ARG A 15 7.11 0.48 10.97
C ARG A 15 8.04 0.22 9.77
N PRO A 16 7.87 -0.90 9.05
CA PRO A 16 8.69 -1.21 7.90
C PRO A 16 8.42 -0.22 6.76
N ILE A 17 9.48 0.15 6.03
CA ILE A 17 9.37 0.83 4.74
C ILE A 17 9.33 -0.26 3.68
N PHE A 18 8.15 -0.46 3.09
CA PHE A 18 7.97 -1.41 2.01
C PHE A 18 8.36 -0.79 0.65
N PRO A 19 8.68 -1.62 -0.36
CA PRO A 19 8.95 -1.13 -1.72
C PRO A 19 7.84 -0.22 -2.28
N GLU A 20 6.58 -0.47 -1.92
CA GLU A 20 5.42 0.35 -2.25
C GLU A 20 5.57 1.79 -1.78
N CYS A 21 6.09 2.01 -0.58
CA CYS A 21 6.33 3.34 -0.05
C CYS A 21 7.33 4.07 -0.95
N LEU A 22 8.42 3.39 -1.33
CA LEU A 22 9.46 4.00 -2.16
C LEU A 22 9.07 4.12 -3.63
N PHE A 23 8.06 3.37 -4.08
CA PHE A 23 7.60 3.38 -5.46
C PHE A 23 7.13 4.77 -5.92
N CYS A 24 6.41 5.49 -5.05
CA CYS A 24 5.94 6.84 -5.33
C CYS A 24 6.91 7.94 -4.88
N HIS A 25 7.82 7.63 -3.94
CA HIS A 25 8.68 8.62 -3.28
C HIS A 25 10.12 8.67 -3.82
N ALA A 26 10.53 7.71 -4.64
CA ALA A 26 11.86 7.66 -5.27
C ALA A 26 11.75 7.26 -6.74
N ASN A 27 12.77 7.56 -7.54
CA ASN A 27 12.78 7.12 -8.94
C ASN A 27 12.78 5.58 -9.03
N ARG A 28 13.61 4.93 -8.22
CA ARG A 28 13.70 3.48 -8.11
C ARG A 28 14.39 3.11 -6.79
N ALA A 29 13.88 2.07 -6.15
CA ALA A 29 14.52 1.40 -5.02
C ALA A 29 14.90 -0.04 -5.41
N LEU A 30 15.87 -0.61 -4.70
CA LEU A 30 16.39 -1.96 -4.94
C LEU A 30 16.14 -2.84 -3.71
N PRO A 31 14.90 -3.32 -3.47
CA PRO A 31 14.63 -4.19 -2.34
C PRO A 31 15.45 -5.48 -2.41
N VAL A 32 15.92 -5.93 -1.26
CA VAL A 32 16.55 -7.25 -1.16
C VAL A 32 15.43 -8.29 -1.23
N LYS A 33 15.56 -9.23 -2.15
CA LYS A 33 14.55 -10.27 -2.38
C LYS A 33 14.25 -11.02 -1.07
N ASP A 34 12.97 -11.35 -0.87
CA ASP A 34 12.46 -12.15 0.26
C ASP A 34 12.61 -11.50 1.64
N THR A 35 13.06 -10.23 1.69
CA THR A 35 13.23 -9.48 2.94
C THR A 35 12.19 -8.40 3.14
N VAL A 36 12.05 -7.93 4.38
CA VAL A 36 11.21 -6.79 4.76
C VAL A 36 12.10 -5.62 5.19
N ASN A 37 11.85 -4.43 4.64
CA ASN A 37 12.57 -3.20 4.99
C ASN A 37 14.10 -3.28 4.80
N CYS A 38 14.57 -4.02 3.79
CA CYS A 38 15.98 -4.09 3.42
C CYS A 38 16.16 -3.77 1.93
N PHE A 39 17.16 -2.92 1.64
CA PHE A 39 17.44 -2.40 0.30
C PHE A 39 18.95 -2.47 0.03
N ARG A 40 19.33 -2.70 -1.23
CA ARG A 40 20.72 -2.70 -1.67
C ARG A 40 21.24 -1.27 -1.83
N GLU A 41 22.54 -1.07 -1.59
CA GLU A 41 23.21 0.20 -1.89
C GLU A 41 23.55 0.32 -3.40
N PRO A 42 23.35 1.50 -4.02
CA PRO A 42 22.74 2.70 -3.45
C PRO A 42 21.23 2.52 -3.21
N LEU A 43 20.73 2.94 -2.03
CA LEU A 43 19.32 2.79 -1.64
C LEU A 43 18.32 3.29 -2.70
N PHE A 44 18.67 4.40 -3.35
CA PHE A 44 17.87 5.02 -4.41
C PHE A 44 18.69 5.19 -5.69
N GLN A 45 18.13 4.75 -6.82
CA GLN A 45 18.63 5.11 -8.15
C GLN A 45 17.88 6.34 -8.66
N GLY A 46 18.18 7.49 -8.04
CA GLY A 46 17.50 8.77 -8.28
C GLY A 46 16.53 9.13 -7.14
N TYR A 47 16.77 10.28 -6.50
CA TYR A 47 16.08 10.72 -5.28
C TYR A 47 14.68 11.31 -5.51
N ALA A 48 14.27 11.52 -6.76
CA ALA A 48 12.95 12.04 -7.13
C ALA A 48 12.45 11.30 -8.37
N ILE A 49 11.14 11.32 -8.61
CA ILE A 49 10.52 10.76 -9.82
C ILE A 49 11.22 11.36 -11.06
N GLY A 50 12.00 10.53 -11.76
CA GLY A 50 12.78 10.94 -12.92
C GLY A 50 12.03 10.72 -14.24
N CYS A 51 12.62 11.20 -15.33
CA CYS A 51 12.03 11.13 -16.68
C CYS A 51 11.58 9.70 -17.03
N GLN A 52 12.35 8.69 -16.63
CA GLN A 52 12.09 7.30 -16.98
C GLN A 52 10.81 6.71 -16.38
N ARG A 53 10.28 7.32 -15.31
CA ARG A 53 8.99 6.89 -14.74
C ARG A 53 7.82 7.20 -15.67
N CYS A 54 7.94 8.25 -16.48
CA CYS A 54 6.92 8.65 -17.46
C CYS A 54 7.27 8.21 -18.89
N HIS A 55 8.55 8.08 -19.19
CA HIS A 55 9.07 7.92 -20.54
C HIS A 55 9.74 6.56 -20.81
N GLY A 56 9.83 5.69 -19.80
CA GLY A 56 10.56 4.42 -19.89
C GLY A 56 12.07 4.59 -19.88
N PRO A 57 12.85 3.51 -20.09
CA PRO A 57 14.30 3.56 -20.12
C PRO A 57 14.79 4.59 -21.16
N GLY A 58 15.55 5.59 -20.71
CA GLY A 58 15.98 6.71 -21.56
C GLY A 58 17.41 6.59 -22.09
N GLU A 59 18.06 5.43 -21.90
CA GLU A 59 19.46 5.24 -22.27
C GLU A 59 19.71 5.45 -23.76
N LEU A 60 18.87 4.85 -24.61
CA LEU A 60 18.94 5.03 -26.07
C LEU A 60 18.79 6.49 -26.47
N HIS A 61 17.87 7.21 -25.81
CA HIS A 61 17.66 8.62 -26.05
C HIS A 61 18.88 9.46 -25.68
N VAL A 62 19.43 9.25 -24.48
CA VAL A 62 20.64 9.97 -24.06
C VAL A 62 21.80 9.67 -25.01
N GLN A 63 22.00 8.40 -25.41
CA GLN A 63 23.02 8.02 -26.38
C GLN A 63 22.85 8.74 -27.72
N ALA A 64 21.64 8.69 -28.31
CA ALA A 64 21.37 9.35 -29.59
C ALA A 64 21.58 10.87 -29.51
N ARG A 65 21.14 11.53 -28.43
CA ARG A 65 21.34 12.98 -28.24
C ARG A 65 22.82 13.34 -28.00
N THR A 66 23.58 12.48 -27.32
CA THR A 66 25.01 12.73 -27.04
C THR A 66 25.89 12.55 -28.29
N HIS A 67 25.44 11.73 -29.25
CA HIS A 67 26.09 11.57 -30.56
C HIS A 67 25.54 12.52 -31.64
N ASP A 68 24.75 13.53 -31.24
CA ASP A 68 24.11 14.49 -32.16
C ASP A 68 23.32 13.83 -33.31
N GLU A 69 22.75 12.64 -33.06
CA GLU A 69 21.95 11.96 -34.07
C GLU A 69 20.68 12.79 -34.37
N PRO A 70 20.33 13.00 -35.64
CA PRO A 70 19.13 13.78 -35.97
C PRO A 70 17.88 13.05 -35.47
N VAL A 71 16.98 13.78 -34.80
CA VAL A 71 15.61 13.28 -34.61
C VAL A 71 14.97 13.24 -35.99
N LYS A 72 14.39 12.09 -36.37
CA LYS A 72 13.60 11.95 -37.61
C LYS A 72 12.27 12.72 -37.46
N GLU A 73 11.21 12.25 -38.10
CA GLU A 73 9.86 12.80 -37.87
C GLU A 73 9.41 12.66 -36.39
N PHE A 74 9.92 11.65 -35.69
CA PHE A 74 9.72 11.48 -34.26
C PHE A 74 10.89 10.76 -33.59
N ASP A 75 10.98 10.94 -32.27
CA ASP A 75 11.95 10.26 -31.43
C ASP A 75 11.37 8.92 -30.96
N ASP A 76 11.91 7.82 -31.46
CA ASP A 76 11.55 6.44 -31.12
C ASP A 76 12.43 5.84 -30.02
N THR A 77 13.41 6.60 -29.52
CA THR A 77 14.33 6.17 -28.46
C THR A 77 13.78 6.41 -27.05
N ILE A 78 12.64 7.11 -26.95
CA ILE A 78 11.97 7.45 -25.70
C ILE A 78 10.45 7.47 -25.88
N VAL A 79 9.70 7.00 -24.88
CA VAL A 79 8.23 7.01 -24.97
C VAL A 79 7.72 8.43 -24.89
N ASN A 80 6.84 8.84 -25.81
CA ASN A 80 6.13 10.11 -25.73
C ASN A 80 4.64 9.87 -25.36
N PRO A 81 4.20 10.17 -24.12
CA PRO A 81 2.83 9.92 -23.69
C PRO A 81 1.74 10.57 -24.55
N ILE A 82 2.02 11.70 -25.23
CA ILE A 82 1.05 12.37 -26.12
C ILE A 82 0.66 11.47 -27.31
N ARG A 83 1.58 10.61 -27.74
CA ARG A 83 1.39 9.71 -28.90
C ARG A 83 0.80 8.36 -28.53
N LEU A 84 0.63 8.07 -27.24
CA LEU A 84 0.04 6.81 -26.79
C LEU A 84 -1.49 6.82 -26.97
N ALA A 85 -2.05 5.64 -27.20
CA ALA A 85 -3.50 5.43 -27.10
C ALA A 85 -3.99 5.88 -25.70
N PRO A 86 -5.22 6.41 -25.57
CA PRO A 86 -5.69 7.02 -24.32
C PRO A 86 -5.46 6.17 -23.07
N GLU A 87 -5.81 4.88 -23.10
CA GLU A 87 -5.62 3.98 -21.96
C GLU A 87 -4.15 3.83 -21.54
N LEU A 88 -3.25 3.70 -22.52
CA LEU A 88 -1.80 3.57 -22.29
C LEU A 88 -1.17 4.88 -21.81
N ARG A 89 -1.72 6.02 -22.26
CA ARG A 89 -1.32 7.35 -21.78
C ARG A 89 -1.70 7.53 -20.31
N GLU A 90 -2.94 7.23 -19.93
CA GLU A 90 -3.37 7.36 -18.54
C GLU A 90 -2.68 6.34 -17.62
N ALA A 91 -2.34 5.14 -18.13
CA ALA A 91 -1.58 4.12 -17.40
C ALA A 91 -0.24 4.66 -16.86
N VAL A 92 0.37 5.65 -17.53
CA VAL A 92 1.58 6.33 -17.02
C VAL A 92 1.31 7.02 -15.69
N CYS A 93 0.20 7.75 -15.57
CA CYS A 93 -0.17 8.48 -14.36
C CYS A 93 -0.74 7.53 -13.28
N GLN A 94 -1.39 6.44 -13.70
CA GLN A 94 -1.95 5.42 -12.81
C GLN A 94 -0.89 4.76 -11.91
N GLN A 95 0.37 4.70 -12.34
CA GLN A 95 1.47 4.20 -11.51
C GLN A 95 1.44 4.78 -10.08
N CYS A 96 1.19 6.09 -9.96
CA CYS A 96 1.27 6.82 -8.70
C CYS A 96 -0.10 7.35 -8.22
N HIS A 97 -1.03 7.63 -9.14
CA HIS A 97 -2.32 8.27 -8.83
C HIS A 97 -3.52 7.30 -8.85
N LEU A 98 -3.25 5.99 -8.91
CA LEU A 98 -4.24 4.93 -8.79
C LEU A 98 -3.74 3.87 -7.80
N GLU A 99 -4.10 4.04 -6.53
CA GLU A 99 -3.80 3.08 -5.47
C GLU A 99 -5.00 2.18 -5.14
N GLY A 100 -6.23 2.73 -5.19
CA GLY A 100 -7.43 2.04 -4.74
C GLY A 100 -7.42 1.75 -3.24
N ILE A 101 -8.00 0.62 -2.83
CA ILE A 101 -7.87 0.10 -1.46
C ILE A 101 -6.67 -0.83 -1.30
N LEU A 102 -6.24 -1.48 -2.37
CA LEU A 102 -5.09 -2.37 -2.41
C LEU A 102 -4.65 -2.58 -3.87
N ARG A 103 -3.34 -2.75 -4.08
CA ARG A 103 -2.78 -3.20 -5.35
C ARG A 103 -2.17 -4.58 -5.16
N VAL A 104 -2.54 -5.52 -6.02
CA VAL A 104 -1.96 -6.86 -6.05
C VAL A 104 -1.06 -6.99 -7.27
N GLN A 105 0.20 -7.34 -7.04
CA GLN A 105 1.16 -7.60 -8.12
C GLN A 105 0.69 -8.76 -8.99
N ALA A 106 0.81 -8.58 -10.30
CA ALA A 106 0.67 -9.68 -11.24
C ALA A 106 1.77 -10.73 -10.98
N ARG A 107 1.43 -12.02 -11.10
CA ARG A 107 2.38 -13.12 -10.86
C ARG A 107 3.63 -12.95 -11.74
N GLY A 108 4.80 -13.04 -11.11
CA GLY A 108 6.09 -12.92 -11.80
C GLY A 108 6.49 -11.50 -12.18
N ARG A 109 5.87 -10.47 -11.58
CA ARG A 109 6.24 -9.06 -11.75
C ARG A 109 6.83 -8.49 -10.47
N GLU A 110 7.76 -7.55 -10.62
CA GLU A 110 8.32 -6.75 -9.54
C GLU A 110 7.73 -5.33 -9.51
N TYR A 111 7.93 -4.62 -8.39
CA TYR A 111 7.39 -3.28 -8.17
C TYR A 111 7.68 -2.31 -9.32
N PHE A 112 8.93 -2.28 -9.80
CA PHE A 112 9.41 -1.33 -10.80
C PHE A 112 9.41 -1.89 -12.24
N ASP A 113 8.65 -2.97 -12.51
CA ASP A 113 8.63 -3.61 -13.83
C ASP A 113 7.77 -2.90 -14.87
N TYR A 114 6.81 -2.08 -14.45
CA TYR A 114 5.98 -1.36 -15.40
C TYR A 114 6.83 -0.51 -16.36
N ARG A 115 6.44 -0.50 -17.63
CA ARG A 115 7.05 0.31 -18.68
C ARG A 115 5.98 1.19 -19.33
N PRO A 116 6.16 2.52 -19.36
CA PRO A 116 5.27 3.41 -20.08
C PRO A 116 5.01 2.94 -21.51
N GLY A 117 3.75 2.98 -21.94
CA GLY A 117 3.31 2.42 -23.22
C GLY A 117 2.83 0.97 -23.15
N LEU A 118 2.94 0.29 -22.01
CA LEU A 118 2.30 -1.01 -21.78
C LEU A 118 1.02 -0.86 -20.93
N PRO A 119 0.06 -1.80 -21.05
CA PRO A 119 -1.12 -1.77 -20.19
C PRO A 119 -0.77 -1.98 -18.71
N TRP A 120 -1.28 -1.11 -17.83
CA TRP A 120 -1.02 -1.14 -16.38
C TRP A 120 -1.42 -2.48 -15.75
N GLN A 121 -2.55 -3.03 -16.19
CA GLN A 121 -3.08 -4.30 -15.71
C GLN A 121 -2.16 -5.51 -15.93
N LEU A 122 -1.15 -5.41 -16.81
CA LEU A 122 -0.13 -6.47 -16.98
C LEU A 122 0.83 -6.61 -15.79
N PHE A 123 0.84 -5.62 -14.91
CA PHE A 123 1.75 -5.50 -13.78
C PHE A 123 1.01 -5.49 -12.45
N TRP A 124 -0.18 -4.91 -12.43
CA TRP A 124 -0.93 -4.65 -11.21
C TRP A 124 -2.42 -4.87 -11.41
N SER A 125 -3.04 -5.58 -10.47
CA SER A 125 -4.48 -5.52 -10.26
C SER A 125 -4.78 -4.47 -9.20
N VAL A 126 -5.60 -3.48 -9.53
CA VAL A 126 -6.02 -2.44 -8.59
C VAL A 126 -7.41 -2.79 -8.09
N LEU A 127 -7.56 -2.90 -6.78
CA LEU A 127 -8.83 -3.21 -6.13
C LEU A 127 -9.40 -1.93 -5.53
N VAL A 128 -10.71 -1.74 -5.71
CA VAL A 128 -11.48 -0.61 -5.19
C VAL A 128 -12.67 -1.13 -4.39
N ARG A 129 -13.30 -0.28 -3.57
CA ARG A 129 -14.57 -0.63 -2.93
C ARG A 129 -15.66 -0.68 -3.97
N ALA A 130 -16.51 -1.70 -3.92
CA ALA A 130 -17.62 -1.86 -4.85
C ALA A 130 -18.66 -0.73 -4.73
N GLU A 131 -18.94 -0.31 -3.50
CA GLU A 131 -19.72 0.89 -3.22
C GLU A 131 -18.76 2.07 -3.08
N SER A 132 -19.03 3.15 -3.81
CA SER A 132 -18.31 4.44 -3.74
C SER A 132 -18.39 4.99 -2.31
N ALA A 133 -17.51 4.54 -1.43
CA ALA A 133 -17.39 5.08 -0.09
C ALA A 133 -16.58 6.38 -0.19
N ALA A 134 -17.31 7.46 0.07
CA ALA A 134 -17.00 8.87 0.33
C ALA A 134 -15.59 9.32 0.81
N ASP A 135 -14.60 8.46 1.01
CA ASP A 135 -13.28 8.86 1.49
C ASP A 135 -12.38 9.25 0.33
N GLN A 136 -12.37 10.54 -0.01
CA GLN A 136 -11.49 11.08 -1.02
C GLN A 136 -10.03 11.06 -0.52
N LYS A 137 -9.27 10.05 -0.94
CA LYS A 137 -7.82 9.95 -0.70
C LYS A 137 -7.03 10.89 -1.58
N PHE A 138 -5.82 11.25 -1.18
CA PHE A 138 -4.92 12.05 -2.02
C PHE A 138 -4.62 11.40 -3.38
N VAL A 139 -4.42 10.07 -3.39
CA VAL A 139 -4.09 9.26 -4.59
C VAL A 139 -5.33 8.67 -5.29
N SER A 140 -6.50 9.30 -5.16
CA SER A 140 -7.75 8.87 -5.81
C SER A 140 -8.10 9.66 -7.08
N ALA A 141 -7.17 10.48 -7.60
CA ALA A 141 -7.44 11.35 -8.75
C ALA A 141 -7.88 10.56 -9.99
N VAL A 142 -7.32 9.37 -10.24
CA VAL A 142 -7.74 8.52 -11.36
C VAL A 142 -9.16 7.99 -11.17
N GLU A 143 -9.49 7.51 -9.97
CA GLU A 143 -10.84 7.02 -9.65
C GLU A 143 -11.88 8.14 -9.87
N GLN A 144 -11.59 9.34 -9.37
CA GLN A 144 -12.41 10.53 -9.58
C GLN A 144 -12.56 10.93 -11.05
N MET A 145 -11.48 10.85 -11.84
CA MET A 145 -11.55 11.09 -13.27
C MET A 145 -12.48 10.08 -13.97
N HIS A 146 -12.44 8.80 -13.57
CA HIS A 146 -13.33 7.78 -14.14
C HIS A 146 -14.80 7.97 -13.75
N ASP A 147 -15.08 8.57 -12.58
CA ASP A 147 -16.43 8.99 -12.19
C ASP A 147 -16.92 10.21 -13.00
N SER A 148 -15.98 11.03 -13.51
CA SER A 148 -16.31 12.22 -14.28
C SER A 148 -17.06 11.87 -15.57
N ARG A 149 -18.26 12.44 -15.71
CA ARG A 149 -19.01 12.38 -16.97
C ARG A 149 -18.22 12.99 -18.12
N CYS A 150 -17.51 14.08 -17.87
CA CYS A 150 -16.70 14.76 -18.88
C CYS A 150 -15.61 13.85 -19.44
N PHE A 151 -14.89 13.16 -18.55
CA PHE A 151 -13.85 12.21 -18.94
C PHE A 151 -14.45 11.04 -19.74
N ARG A 152 -15.51 10.41 -19.23
CA ARG A 152 -16.16 9.27 -19.90
C ARG A 152 -16.72 9.62 -21.28
N GLU A 153 -17.46 10.73 -21.39
CA GLU A 153 -18.05 11.17 -22.67
C GLU A 153 -17.01 11.74 -23.64
N SER A 154 -15.79 12.03 -23.19
CA SER A 154 -14.71 12.50 -24.07
C SER A 154 -14.21 11.41 -25.02
N ASN A 155 -14.50 10.12 -24.74
CA ASN A 155 -14.00 8.98 -25.50
C ASN A 155 -12.48 9.03 -25.72
N GLY A 156 -11.73 9.28 -24.64
CA GLY A 156 -10.25 9.29 -24.65
C GLY A 156 -9.60 10.61 -25.11
N LYS A 157 -10.41 11.62 -25.51
CA LYS A 157 -9.92 12.96 -25.87
C LYS A 157 -9.48 13.80 -24.66
N MET A 158 -10.05 13.53 -23.48
CA MET A 158 -9.66 14.15 -22.22
C MET A 158 -8.81 13.16 -21.40
N GLY A 159 -7.75 13.63 -20.77
CA GLY A 159 -6.87 12.87 -19.89
C GLY A 159 -6.05 13.76 -18.97
N CYS A 160 -5.15 13.18 -18.17
CA CYS A 160 -4.34 13.92 -17.18
C CYS A 160 -3.59 15.10 -17.82
N ILE A 161 -2.95 14.87 -18.98
CA ILE A 161 -2.15 15.90 -19.68
C ILE A 161 -2.99 16.89 -20.52
N SER A 162 -4.30 16.72 -20.59
CA SER A 162 -5.19 17.76 -21.12
C SER A 162 -5.25 18.96 -20.18
N CYS A 163 -5.07 18.71 -18.87
CA CYS A 163 -5.15 19.71 -17.81
C CYS A 163 -3.80 20.03 -17.17
N HIS A 164 -2.91 19.03 -17.07
CA HIS A 164 -1.60 19.17 -16.42
C HIS A 164 -0.45 19.19 -17.42
N ASP A 165 0.63 19.88 -17.06
CA ASP A 165 1.93 19.77 -17.73
C ASP A 165 2.94 19.19 -16.73
N PRO A 166 3.39 17.93 -16.92
CA PRO A 166 4.31 17.29 -15.98
C PRO A 166 5.73 17.88 -16.03
N HIS A 167 6.05 18.72 -17.01
CA HIS A 167 7.36 19.36 -17.14
C HIS A 167 7.38 20.79 -16.60
N ARG A 168 6.20 21.43 -16.43
CA ARG A 168 6.10 22.84 -16.05
C ARG A 168 4.92 23.08 -15.13
N MET A 169 5.22 23.55 -13.92
CA MET A 169 4.18 24.08 -13.02
C MET A 169 3.97 25.57 -13.30
N PRO A 170 2.71 26.03 -13.47
CA PRO A 170 2.43 27.46 -13.64
C PRO A 170 2.78 28.22 -12.36
N GLN A 171 3.31 29.44 -12.53
CA GLN A 171 3.54 30.36 -11.42
C GLN A 171 2.22 30.74 -10.74
N ALA A 172 2.30 31.18 -9.47
CA ALA A 172 1.12 31.42 -8.66
C ALA A 172 0.14 32.45 -9.26
N ASP A 173 0.68 33.51 -9.87
CA ASP A 173 -0.05 34.58 -10.57
C ASP A 173 -0.66 34.14 -11.91
N GLN A 174 -0.06 33.15 -12.57
CA GLN A 174 -0.50 32.63 -13.87
C GLN A 174 -1.48 31.45 -13.76
N ARG A 175 -1.61 30.86 -12.56
CA ARG A 175 -2.33 29.59 -12.32
C ARG A 175 -3.77 29.61 -12.83
N ILE A 176 -4.52 30.69 -12.54
CA ILE A 176 -5.93 30.80 -12.91
C ILE A 176 -6.07 30.85 -14.44
N ALA A 177 -5.31 31.72 -15.10
CA ALA A 177 -5.34 31.85 -16.56
C ALA A 177 -4.94 30.53 -17.24
N PHE A 178 -3.89 29.88 -16.74
CA PHE A 178 -3.36 28.61 -17.27
C PHE A 178 -4.39 27.47 -17.27
N TYR A 179 -5.10 27.27 -16.16
CA TYR A 179 -6.12 26.21 -16.06
C TYR A 179 -7.42 26.60 -16.78
N ARG A 180 -7.81 27.87 -16.72
CA ARG A 180 -8.98 28.37 -17.45
C ARG A 180 -8.85 28.18 -18.95
N GLU A 181 -7.69 28.50 -19.53
CA GLU A 181 -7.43 28.32 -20.96
C GLU A 181 -7.68 26.86 -21.40
N ARG A 182 -7.23 25.89 -20.60
CA ARG A 182 -7.41 24.46 -20.88
C ARG A 182 -8.88 24.04 -20.90
N CYS A 183 -9.69 24.54 -19.98
CA CYS A 183 -11.13 24.35 -20.04
C CYS A 183 -11.72 24.96 -21.33
N LEU A 184 -11.28 26.17 -21.68
CA LEU A 184 -11.79 26.90 -22.85
C LEU A 184 -11.40 26.26 -24.18
N ARG A 185 -10.33 25.47 -24.28
CA ARG A 185 -9.99 24.73 -25.52
C ARG A 185 -11.14 23.85 -26.06
N CYS A 186 -12.00 23.35 -25.16
CA CYS A 186 -13.18 22.57 -25.54
C CYS A 186 -14.50 23.32 -25.29
N HIS A 187 -14.46 24.40 -24.49
CA HIS A 187 -15.66 25.13 -24.04
C HIS A 187 -15.76 26.56 -24.57
N GLN A 188 -14.90 27.00 -25.48
CA GLN A 188 -14.88 28.38 -26.00
C GLN A 188 -16.25 28.82 -26.51
N ASP A 189 -16.91 27.98 -27.31
CA ASP A 189 -18.17 28.35 -27.99
C ASP A 189 -19.41 28.20 -27.10
N ARG A 190 -19.39 27.26 -26.15
CA ARG A 190 -20.53 27.03 -25.23
C ARG A 190 -20.44 27.89 -23.98
N GLY A 191 -19.23 28.20 -23.53
CA GLY A 191 -18.92 28.95 -22.31
C GLY A 191 -19.50 28.33 -21.04
N CYS A 192 -19.35 29.06 -19.93
CA CYS A 192 -20.09 28.76 -18.71
C CYS A 192 -21.53 29.27 -18.85
N SER A 193 -22.51 28.44 -18.46
CA SER A 193 -23.93 28.82 -18.50
C SER A 193 -24.31 29.93 -17.52
N LEU A 194 -23.44 30.26 -16.55
CA LEU A 194 -23.63 31.40 -15.66
C LEU A 194 -23.14 32.70 -16.35
N PRO A 195 -23.93 33.80 -16.31
CA PRO A 195 -23.49 35.10 -16.82
C PRO A 195 -22.20 35.58 -16.17
N VAL A 196 -21.36 36.31 -16.92
CA VAL A 196 -20.04 36.81 -16.46
C VAL A 196 -20.16 37.55 -15.12
N GLY A 197 -21.15 38.44 -14.98
CA GLY A 197 -21.37 39.18 -13.73
C GLY A 197 -21.64 38.27 -12.53
N ALA A 198 -22.41 37.19 -12.71
CA ALA A 198 -22.67 36.23 -11.65
C ALA A 198 -21.43 35.40 -11.28
N ARG A 199 -20.59 35.07 -12.28
CA ARG A 199 -19.30 34.38 -12.03
C ARG A 199 -18.34 35.26 -11.24
N LEU A 200 -18.16 36.52 -11.68
CA LEU A 200 -17.30 37.50 -11.03
C LEU A 200 -17.77 37.88 -9.63
N ALA A 201 -19.08 37.89 -9.38
CA ALA A 201 -19.64 38.11 -8.05
C ALA A 201 -19.27 36.98 -7.07
N LYS A 202 -19.22 35.72 -7.54
CA LYS A 202 -18.84 34.57 -6.71
C LYS A 202 -17.33 34.40 -6.58
N ASN A 203 -16.60 34.65 -7.67
CA ASN A 203 -15.15 34.59 -7.73
C ASN A 203 -14.62 35.67 -8.69
N LYS A 204 -13.98 36.70 -8.14
CA LYS A 204 -13.48 37.85 -8.90
C LYS A 204 -12.45 37.50 -9.97
N ALA A 205 -11.79 36.35 -9.85
CA ALA A 205 -10.79 35.87 -10.80
C ALA A 205 -11.39 35.09 -12.00
N ASP A 206 -12.71 34.89 -12.03
CA ASP A 206 -13.40 34.03 -13.02
C ASP A 206 -12.74 32.64 -13.13
N ASP A 207 -12.40 32.06 -11.98
CA ASP A 207 -11.68 30.78 -11.90
C ASP A 207 -12.65 29.58 -12.06
N CYS A 208 -12.47 28.82 -13.14
CA CYS A 208 -13.26 27.63 -13.43
C CYS A 208 -13.05 26.52 -12.39
N ILE A 209 -11.81 26.31 -11.93
CA ILE A 209 -11.51 25.19 -11.03
C ILE A 209 -12.03 25.47 -9.61
N ALA A 210 -12.13 26.73 -9.19
CA ALA A 210 -12.75 27.10 -7.92
C ALA A 210 -14.23 26.64 -7.80
N CYS A 211 -14.96 26.53 -8.91
CA CYS A 211 -16.34 26.06 -8.92
C CYS A 211 -16.49 24.59 -9.35
N HIS A 212 -15.68 24.13 -10.30
CA HIS A 212 -15.82 22.81 -10.91
C HIS A 212 -14.89 21.75 -10.33
N MET A 213 -13.84 22.13 -9.61
CA MET A 213 -12.90 21.23 -8.93
C MET A 213 -12.64 21.72 -7.50
N PRO A 214 -13.69 21.86 -6.66
CA PRO A 214 -13.55 22.42 -5.33
C PRO A 214 -12.54 21.63 -4.50
N PRO A 215 -11.79 22.30 -3.60
CA PRO A 215 -10.87 21.62 -2.70
C PRO A 215 -11.64 20.75 -1.70
N PHE A 216 -11.05 19.62 -1.33
CA PHE A 216 -11.52 18.74 -0.27
C PHE A 216 -10.35 18.34 0.65
N SER A 217 -10.68 18.02 1.89
CA SER A 217 -9.73 17.47 2.86
C SER A 217 -9.52 16.00 2.58
N THR A 218 -8.27 15.57 2.45
CA THR A 218 -7.94 14.16 2.20
C THR A 218 -8.12 13.32 3.45
N ALA A 219 -8.67 12.11 3.31
CA ALA A 219 -8.91 11.20 4.44
C ALA A 219 -7.62 10.59 5.02
N ASP A 220 -6.53 10.56 4.24
CA ASP A 220 -5.31 9.80 4.49
C ASP A 220 -4.06 10.67 4.74
N ILE A 221 -4.12 11.98 4.47
CA ILE A 221 -3.02 12.91 4.67
C ILE A 221 -3.54 14.18 5.36
N THR A 222 -3.02 14.53 6.55
CA THR A 222 -3.38 15.80 7.20
C THR A 222 -2.67 16.97 6.54
N HIS A 223 -3.26 18.15 6.73
CA HIS A 223 -2.71 19.43 6.26
C HIS A 223 -2.48 19.51 4.74
N THR A 224 -3.12 18.62 3.98
CA THR A 224 -3.11 18.63 2.52
C THR A 224 -4.54 18.77 2.01
N ALA A 225 -4.73 19.67 1.04
CA ALA A 225 -5.98 19.78 0.30
C ALA A 225 -5.76 19.27 -1.12
N ALA A 226 -6.71 18.49 -1.64
CA ALA A 226 -6.74 18.06 -3.03
C ALA A 226 -7.96 18.66 -3.72
N THR A 227 -7.93 18.76 -5.04
CA THR A 227 -9.06 19.26 -5.85
C THR A 227 -9.90 18.11 -6.36
N ASP A 228 -11.21 18.32 -6.47
CA ASP A 228 -12.13 17.31 -6.97
C ASP A 228 -11.95 17.05 -8.48
N HIS A 229 -11.35 15.91 -8.82
CA HIS A 229 -11.05 15.52 -10.21
C HIS A 229 -12.27 14.96 -10.95
N ARG A 230 -13.47 14.92 -10.33
CA ARG A 230 -14.72 14.58 -11.03
C ARG A 230 -15.19 15.70 -11.96
N VAL A 231 -14.66 16.91 -11.81
CA VAL A 231 -15.01 18.11 -12.61
C VAL A 231 -16.53 18.36 -12.58
N LEU A 232 -17.05 18.70 -11.41
CA LEU A 232 -18.47 18.77 -11.12
C LEU A 232 -19.16 19.92 -11.87
N ARG A 233 -20.18 19.62 -12.67
CA ARG A 233 -21.06 20.67 -13.22
C ARG A 233 -21.95 21.31 -12.15
N ARG A 234 -22.34 20.56 -11.12
CA ARG A 234 -23.16 21.00 -9.98
C ARG A 234 -22.59 20.41 -8.70
N VAL A 235 -22.08 21.27 -7.81
CA VAL A 235 -21.54 20.88 -6.51
C VAL A 235 -22.67 20.35 -5.62
N GLY A 236 -22.46 19.22 -4.93
CA GLY A 236 -23.42 18.63 -3.99
C GLY A 236 -24.30 17.48 -4.53
N LYS A 237 -24.16 17.09 -5.81
CA LYS A 237 -24.66 15.77 -6.27
C LYS A 237 -23.58 14.72 -6.02
N ALA A 238 -23.96 13.62 -5.36
CA ALA A 238 -23.10 12.44 -5.27
C ALA A 238 -22.65 12.01 -6.68
N GLY A 239 -21.38 11.66 -6.81
CA GLY A 239 -20.86 11.00 -8.03
C GLY A 239 -21.70 9.76 -8.32
N GLY A 240 -21.85 9.42 -9.61
CA GLY A 240 -22.43 8.12 -9.95
C GLY A 240 -21.56 7.00 -9.38
N ALA A 241 -22.15 5.82 -9.12
CA ALA A 241 -21.36 4.64 -8.79
C ALA A 241 -20.28 4.40 -9.86
N LEU A 242 -19.08 3.99 -9.46
CA LEU A 242 -18.00 3.53 -10.36
C LEU A 242 -18.61 2.51 -11.34
N GLN A 243 -18.97 2.95 -12.54
CA GLN A 243 -19.77 2.14 -13.48
C GLN A 243 -18.98 0.98 -14.10
N THR A 244 -17.69 0.85 -13.77
CA THR A 244 -16.76 -0.09 -14.39
C THR A 244 -16.15 -1.11 -13.43
N SER A 245 -16.59 -1.14 -12.16
CA SER A 245 -16.10 -2.10 -11.18
C SER A 245 -17.00 -3.34 -11.18
N LEU A 246 -16.49 -4.45 -11.72
CA LEU A 246 -17.15 -5.75 -11.60
C LEU A 246 -16.92 -6.27 -10.19
N ALA A 247 -17.90 -6.07 -9.30
CA ALA A 247 -17.92 -6.72 -8.00
C ALA A 247 -18.16 -8.23 -8.20
N SER A 248 -17.33 -9.06 -7.56
CA SER A 248 -17.56 -10.50 -7.57
C SER A 248 -18.77 -10.83 -6.69
N LYS A 249 -19.53 -11.87 -7.06
CA LYS A 249 -20.57 -12.42 -6.19
C LYS A 249 -19.99 -13.01 -4.90
N ASP A 250 -18.75 -13.48 -4.95
CA ASP A 250 -18.08 -14.13 -3.82
C ASP A 250 -17.53 -13.11 -2.82
N VAL A 251 -17.08 -11.95 -3.29
CA VAL A 251 -16.55 -10.86 -2.44
C VAL A 251 -17.20 -9.54 -2.87
N PRO A 252 -18.44 -9.26 -2.44
CA PRO A 252 -19.27 -8.21 -3.04
C PRO A 252 -18.83 -6.78 -2.73
N ASP A 253 -17.96 -6.58 -1.75
CA ASP A 253 -17.51 -5.25 -1.33
C ASP A 253 -16.16 -4.82 -1.92
N ILE A 254 -15.51 -5.70 -2.68
CA ILE A 254 -14.25 -5.44 -3.39
C ILE A 254 -14.46 -5.70 -4.88
N ALA A 255 -13.97 -4.79 -5.71
CA ALA A 255 -14.06 -4.91 -7.15
C ALA A 255 -12.75 -4.50 -7.82
N HIS A 256 -12.50 -5.00 -9.03
CA HIS A 256 -11.37 -4.55 -9.83
C HIS A 256 -11.66 -3.17 -10.42
N PHE A 257 -10.66 -2.28 -10.40
CA PHE A 257 -10.77 -0.99 -11.06
C PHE A 257 -10.71 -1.15 -12.58
N ASN A 258 -11.76 -0.71 -13.26
CA ASN A 258 -11.82 -0.51 -14.71
C ASN A 258 -11.29 -1.70 -15.56
N GLN A 259 -11.65 -2.94 -15.18
CA GLN A 259 -11.37 -4.10 -16.01
C GLN A 259 -12.49 -4.31 -17.02
N SER A 260 -12.16 -4.20 -18.31
CA SER A 260 -13.05 -4.75 -19.34
C SER A 260 -13.01 -6.28 -19.21
N ALA A 261 -14.16 -6.93 -19.37
CA ALA A 261 -14.32 -8.39 -19.25
C ALA A 261 -13.42 -9.22 -20.19
N SER A 262 -12.68 -8.58 -21.11
CA SER A 262 -11.72 -9.20 -22.03
C SER A 262 -10.25 -9.08 -21.57
N SER A 263 -9.96 -8.41 -20.45
CA SER A 263 -8.59 -8.19 -19.97
C SER A 263 -8.26 -9.13 -18.81
N PHE A 264 -7.48 -10.18 -19.13
CA PHE A 264 -7.08 -11.34 -18.33
C PHE A 264 -8.06 -12.52 -18.33
N LYS A 265 -7.51 -13.72 -18.59
CA LYS A 265 -8.18 -15.00 -18.29
C LYS A 265 -8.65 -14.92 -16.83
N ASP A 266 -9.93 -15.19 -16.59
CA ASP A 266 -10.65 -15.05 -15.31
C ASP A 266 -9.82 -15.40 -14.06
N LEU A 267 -8.90 -16.36 -14.19
CA LEU A 267 -8.01 -16.81 -13.13
C LEU A 267 -7.08 -15.73 -12.52
N ALA A 268 -6.48 -14.84 -13.32
CA ALA A 268 -5.56 -13.83 -12.76
C ALA A 268 -6.30 -12.77 -11.94
N ALA A 269 -7.49 -12.38 -12.41
CA ALA A 269 -8.38 -11.47 -11.70
C ALA A 269 -8.95 -12.13 -10.43
N ALA A 270 -9.34 -13.42 -10.52
CA ALA A 270 -9.79 -14.21 -9.36
C ALA A 270 -8.69 -14.32 -8.30
N ARG A 271 -7.46 -14.67 -8.72
CA ARG A 271 -6.27 -14.70 -7.84
C ARG A 271 -6.10 -13.39 -7.09
N ALA A 272 -6.06 -12.27 -7.83
CA ALA A 272 -5.83 -10.97 -7.23
C ALA A 272 -6.96 -10.54 -6.28
N LEU A 273 -8.21 -10.84 -6.62
CA LEU A 273 -9.35 -10.61 -5.74
C LEU A 273 -9.27 -11.46 -4.46
N GLY A 274 -8.93 -12.74 -4.58
CA GLY A 274 -8.78 -13.65 -3.43
C GLY A 274 -7.67 -13.21 -2.48
N ILE A 275 -6.50 -12.86 -3.02
CA ILE A 275 -5.38 -12.29 -2.24
C ILE A 275 -5.83 -11.01 -1.54
N ALA A 276 -6.42 -10.08 -2.29
CA ALA A 276 -6.83 -8.80 -1.74
C ALA A 276 -7.86 -8.91 -0.63
N ALA A 277 -8.85 -9.78 -0.80
CA ALA A 277 -9.87 -10.03 0.20
C ALA A 277 -9.27 -10.57 1.50
N ILE A 278 -8.25 -11.43 1.43
CA ILE A 278 -7.60 -11.96 2.63
C ILE A 278 -6.69 -10.90 3.29
N GLU A 279 -5.94 -10.11 2.52
CA GLU A 279 -5.05 -9.07 3.05
C GLU A 279 -5.79 -7.90 3.70
N LEU A 280 -7.02 -7.62 3.25
CA LEU A 280 -7.87 -6.56 3.79
C LEU A 280 -8.58 -6.93 5.09
N VAL A 281 -8.41 -8.16 5.59
CA VAL A 281 -9.00 -8.61 6.85
C VAL A 281 -8.57 -7.72 8.02
N ARG A 282 -9.54 -7.32 8.84
CA ARG A 282 -9.37 -6.57 10.10
C ARG A 282 -10.11 -7.28 11.24
N VAL A 283 -9.54 -8.38 11.74
CA VAL A 283 -10.21 -9.29 12.71
C VAL A 283 -10.66 -8.57 13.99
N SER A 284 -9.94 -7.52 14.40
CA SER A 284 -10.25 -6.74 15.61
C SER A 284 -11.53 -5.91 15.52
N GLU A 285 -12.04 -5.62 14.32
CA GLU A 285 -13.19 -4.74 14.12
C GLU A 285 -14.48 -5.54 13.93
N HIS A 286 -14.46 -6.54 13.03
CA HIS A 286 -15.65 -7.27 12.59
C HIS A 286 -15.39 -8.77 12.34
N PRO A 287 -15.11 -9.57 13.39
CA PRO A 287 -14.57 -10.93 13.23
C PRO A 287 -15.43 -11.86 12.37
N GLU A 288 -16.75 -11.87 12.54
CA GLU A 288 -17.62 -12.74 11.73
C GLU A 288 -17.67 -12.35 10.25
N ARG A 289 -17.71 -11.05 9.96
CA ARG A 289 -17.70 -10.54 8.59
C ARG A 289 -16.40 -10.92 7.90
N GLU A 290 -15.28 -10.74 8.60
CA GLU A 290 -13.97 -11.08 8.04
C GLU A 290 -13.79 -12.59 7.84
N ARG A 291 -14.30 -13.43 8.74
CA ARG A 291 -14.31 -14.89 8.50
C ARG A 291 -15.14 -15.26 7.27
N ARG A 292 -16.33 -14.67 7.08
CA ARG A 292 -17.16 -14.88 5.87
C ARG A 292 -16.46 -14.41 4.59
N ARG A 293 -15.77 -13.28 4.64
CA ARG A 293 -14.93 -12.78 3.54
C ARG A 293 -13.86 -13.80 3.18
N VAL A 294 -13.11 -14.28 4.16
CA VAL A 294 -12.03 -15.27 3.94
C VAL A 294 -12.58 -16.59 3.40
N GLN A 295 -13.72 -17.07 3.91
CA GLN A 295 -14.38 -18.27 3.39
C GLN A 295 -14.71 -18.16 1.90
N SER A 296 -15.11 -16.97 1.45
CA SER A 296 -15.46 -16.73 0.04
C SER A 296 -14.22 -16.46 -0.83
N ALA A 297 -13.14 -15.94 -0.25
CA ALA A 297 -11.90 -15.63 -0.94
C ALA A 297 -10.97 -16.83 -1.15
N LEU A 298 -10.93 -17.78 -0.21
CA LEU A 298 -10.05 -18.95 -0.26
C LEU A 298 -10.22 -19.78 -1.54
N PRO A 299 -11.44 -20.09 -2.03
CA PRO A 299 -11.61 -20.83 -3.28
C PRO A 299 -10.96 -20.15 -4.49
N LEU A 300 -10.97 -18.82 -4.56
CA LEU A 300 -10.34 -18.06 -5.64
C LEU A 300 -8.81 -18.23 -5.64
N VAL A 301 -8.21 -18.21 -4.44
CA VAL A 301 -6.78 -18.43 -4.25
C VAL A 301 -6.42 -19.89 -4.54
N GLU A 302 -7.20 -20.85 -4.04
CA GLU A 302 -6.97 -22.28 -4.25
C GLU A 302 -7.09 -22.68 -5.73
N GLN A 303 -8.04 -22.09 -6.46
CA GLN A 303 -8.15 -22.27 -7.91
C GLN A 303 -6.91 -21.74 -8.64
N ALA A 304 -6.39 -20.58 -8.24
CA ALA A 304 -5.15 -20.04 -8.80
C ALA A 304 -3.97 -20.98 -8.54
N LEU A 305 -3.86 -21.53 -7.34
CA LEU A 305 -2.80 -22.46 -6.93
C LEU A 305 -2.84 -23.80 -7.66
N GLN A 306 -4.01 -24.26 -8.13
CA GLN A 306 -4.10 -25.45 -8.99
C GLN A 306 -3.38 -25.24 -10.34
N THR A 307 -3.36 -24.01 -10.84
CA THR A 307 -2.68 -23.67 -12.12
C THR A 307 -1.26 -23.16 -11.90
N TRP A 308 -1.04 -22.44 -10.80
CA TRP A 308 0.23 -21.81 -10.44
C TRP A 308 0.68 -22.29 -9.05
N PRO A 309 1.15 -23.54 -8.94
CA PRO A 309 1.55 -24.13 -7.65
C PRO A 309 2.80 -23.48 -7.04
N ASP A 310 3.50 -22.63 -7.79
CA ASP A 310 4.68 -21.87 -7.40
C ASP A 310 4.36 -20.40 -7.01
N ASP A 311 3.08 -20.02 -6.96
CA ASP A 311 2.68 -18.65 -6.65
C ASP A 311 2.80 -18.34 -5.16
N VAL A 312 3.96 -17.79 -4.79
CA VAL A 312 4.29 -17.45 -3.39
C VAL A 312 3.22 -16.58 -2.74
N ALA A 313 2.77 -15.51 -3.39
CA ALA A 313 1.80 -14.59 -2.80
C ALA A 313 0.42 -15.24 -2.59
N ALA A 314 0.00 -16.13 -3.50
CA ALA A 314 -1.22 -16.90 -3.33
C ALA A 314 -1.11 -17.90 -2.16
N TRP A 315 0.03 -18.57 -1.99
CA TRP A 315 0.25 -19.45 -0.83
C TRP A 315 0.32 -18.69 0.50
N GLU A 316 0.94 -17.50 0.54
CA GLU A 316 0.94 -16.62 1.71
C GLU A 316 -0.49 -16.17 2.05
N ALA A 317 -1.28 -15.77 1.06
CA ALA A 317 -2.69 -15.44 1.24
C ALA A 317 -3.49 -16.64 1.76
N ARG A 318 -3.28 -17.84 1.21
CA ARG A 318 -3.93 -19.07 1.70
C ARG A 318 -3.59 -19.32 3.18
N GLY A 319 -2.32 -19.22 3.55
CA GLY A 319 -1.86 -19.39 4.94
C GLY A 319 -2.52 -18.39 5.89
N ASN A 320 -2.53 -17.11 5.52
CA ASN A 320 -3.19 -16.06 6.31
C ASN A 320 -4.70 -16.28 6.45
N GLY A 321 -5.38 -16.66 5.37
CA GLY A 321 -6.82 -16.94 5.38
C GLY A 321 -7.14 -18.12 6.30
N LEU A 322 -6.38 -19.21 6.20
CA LEU A 322 -6.57 -20.39 7.05
C LEU A 322 -6.30 -20.11 8.53
N PHE A 323 -5.31 -19.25 8.84
CA PHE A 323 -5.09 -18.78 10.19
C PHE A 323 -6.30 -18.02 10.75
N VAL A 324 -6.92 -17.13 9.95
CA VAL A 324 -8.15 -16.41 10.35
C VAL A 324 -9.33 -17.35 10.58
N LEU A 325 -9.34 -18.52 9.93
CA LEU A 325 -10.36 -19.56 10.12
C LEU A 325 -10.00 -20.59 11.19
N ASP A 326 -8.92 -20.39 11.94
CA ASP A 326 -8.39 -21.31 12.96
C ASP A 326 -7.97 -22.70 12.42
N ARG A 327 -7.70 -22.80 11.12
CA ARG A 327 -7.18 -24.01 10.47
C ARG A 327 -5.65 -24.00 10.49
N TYR A 328 -5.09 -24.05 11.69
CA TYR A 328 -3.67 -23.78 11.93
C TYR A 328 -2.73 -24.78 11.25
N GLU A 329 -3.06 -26.07 11.18
CA GLU A 329 -2.26 -27.09 10.50
C GLU A 329 -2.18 -26.82 8.99
N ASP A 330 -3.30 -26.53 8.34
CA ASP A 330 -3.34 -26.21 6.92
C ASP A 330 -2.65 -24.87 6.62
N ALA A 331 -2.75 -23.92 7.55
CA ALA A 331 -2.07 -22.64 7.47
C ALA A 331 -0.55 -22.83 7.52
N LEU A 332 -0.06 -23.63 8.47
CA LEU A 332 1.37 -23.97 8.59
C LEU A 332 1.89 -24.64 7.32
N ALA A 333 1.15 -25.63 6.78
CA ALA A 333 1.51 -26.30 5.54
C ALA A 333 1.63 -25.32 4.35
N SER A 334 0.80 -24.28 4.31
CA SER A 334 0.87 -23.24 3.27
C SER A 334 2.16 -22.44 3.38
N PHE A 335 2.55 -22.04 4.59
CA PHE A 335 3.81 -21.32 4.80
C PHE A 335 5.05 -22.21 4.63
N GLU A 336 4.99 -23.48 5.02
CA GLU A 336 6.06 -24.44 4.75
C GLU A 336 6.27 -24.64 3.24
N HIS A 337 5.18 -24.65 2.46
CA HIS A 337 5.27 -24.69 1.00
C HIS A 337 5.93 -23.42 0.45
N VAL A 338 5.56 -22.22 0.94
CA VAL A 338 6.26 -20.98 0.59
C VAL A 338 7.75 -21.07 0.90
N LEU A 339 8.10 -21.58 2.08
CA LEU A 339 9.49 -21.72 2.51
C LEU A 339 10.27 -22.80 1.72
N SER A 340 9.59 -23.73 1.05
CA SER A 340 10.22 -24.65 0.11
C SER A 340 10.62 -23.96 -1.21
N LEU A 341 9.85 -22.96 -1.64
CA LEU A 341 10.09 -22.16 -2.85
C LEU A 341 11.03 -20.98 -2.60
N ALA A 342 10.88 -20.34 -1.44
CA ALA A 342 11.62 -19.16 -1.02
C ALA A 342 12.06 -19.32 0.46
N PRO A 343 13.18 -20.03 0.73
CA PRO A 343 13.59 -20.39 2.09
C PRO A 343 13.89 -19.22 3.04
N GLN A 344 14.12 -18.03 2.48
CA GLN A 344 14.44 -16.80 3.19
C GLN A 344 13.24 -15.83 3.28
N ARG A 345 12.05 -16.22 2.80
CA ARG A 345 10.86 -15.37 2.79
C ARG A 345 10.46 -14.97 4.22
N GLU A 346 10.82 -13.76 4.62
CA GLU A 346 10.60 -13.23 5.98
C GLU A 346 9.12 -13.30 6.39
N GLN A 347 8.21 -12.90 5.50
CA GLN A 347 6.77 -12.95 5.75
C GLN A 347 6.28 -14.38 6.06
N ALA A 348 6.79 -15.39 5.35
CA ALA A 348 6.44 -16.78 5.60
C ALA A 348 7.07 -17.34 6.87
N LEU A 349 8.31 -16.96 7.20
CA LEU A 349 8.96 -17.33 8.47
C LEU A 349 8.18 -16.77 9.67
N VAL A 350 7.76 -15.51 9.60
CA VAL A 350 6.96 -14.86 10.64
C VAL A 350 5.58 -15.51 10.77
N GLY A 351 4.90 -15.75 9.65
CA GLY A 351 3.61 -16.44 9.62
C GLY A 351 3.69 -17.84 10.23
N ALA A 352 4.68 -18.63 9.82
CA ALA A 352 4.90 -19.97 10.36
C ALA A 352 5.26 -19.96 11.85
N ALA A 353 6.07 -19.01 12.33
CA ALA A 353 6.36 -18.85 13.75
C ALA A 353 5.10 -18.53 14.57
N ALA A 354 4.27 -17.61 14.09
CA ALA A 354 3.01 -17.25 14.75
C ALA A 354 2.04 -18.43 14.83
N ILE A 355 1.95 -19.24 13.77
CA ILE A 355 1.11 -20.44 13.73
C ILE A 355 1.67 -21.55 14.62
N ALA A 356 2.98 -21.80 14.57
CA ALA A 356 3.64 -22.78 15.44
C ALA A 356 3.40 -22.45 16.93
N ARG A 357 3.43 -21.16 17.29
CA ARG A 357 3.06 -20.68 18.63
C ARG A 357 1.60 -21.01 18.98
N ALA A 358 0.66 -20.76 18.06
CA ALA A 358 -0.76 -21.06 18.27
C ALA A 358 -1.02 -22.57 18.45
N LEU A 359 -0.25 -23.41 17.75
CA LEU A 359 -0.26 -24.86 17.89
C LEU A 359 0.50 -25.38 19.12
N GLY A 360 1.18 -24.52 19.88
CA GLY A 360 2.01 -24.92 21.02
C GLY A 360 3.29 -25.69 20.63
N ARG A 361 3.75 -25.56 19.37
CA ARG A 361 4.96 -26.23 18.85
C ARG A 361 6.20 -25.35 19.10
N ASP A 362 6.62 -25.27 20.36
CA ASP A 362 7.61 -24.30 20.82
C ASP A 362 8.99 -24.43 20.15
N GLU A 363 9.45 -25.65 19.89
CA GLU A 363 10.72 -25.90 19.18
C GLU A 363 10.65 -25.45 17.70
N LEU A 364 9.49 -25.62 17.07
CA LEU A 364 9.29 -25.22 15.68
C LEU A 364 9.21 -23.69 15.57
N GLU A 365 8.49 -23.03 16.47
CA GLU A 365 8.46 -21.57 16.58
C GLU A 365 9.88 -21.01 16.75
N PHE A 366 10.68 -21.60 17.65
CA PHE A 366 12.07 -21.20 17.87
C PHE A 366 12.89 -21.24 16.58
N GLY A 367 12.81 -22.35 15.84
CA GLY A 367 13.53 -22.51 14.58
C GLY A 367 13.15 -21.47 13.53
N PHE A 368 11.85 -21.11 13.43
CA PHE A 368 11.42 -20.05 12.52
C PHE A 368 11.93 -18.67 12.94
N TRP A 369 11.91 -18.33 14.24
CA TRP A 369 12.46 -17.06 14.71
C TRP A 369 13.97 -16.95 14.50
N GLN A 370 14.72 -18.03 14.73
CA GLN A 370 16.16 -18.06 14.45
C GLN A 370 16.46 -17.82 12.97
N ARG A 371 15.70 -18.49 12.07
CA ARG A 371 15.84 -18.29 10.63
C ARG A 371 15.46 -16.87 10.20
N ALA A 372 14.36 -16.32 10.71
CA ALA A 372 13.94 -14.96 10.41
C ALA A 372 15.00 -13.94 10.83
N LEU A 373 15.58 -14.11 12.02
CA LEU A 373 16.65 -13.25 12.53
C LEU A 373 17.97 -13.43 11.75
N ALA A 374 18.25 -14.63 11.22
CA ALA A 374 19.41 -14.86 10.37
C ALA A 374 19.28 -14.15 9.02
N VAL A 375 18.06 -14.10 8.45
CA VAL A 375 17.78 -13.35 7.21
C VAL A 375 17.84 -11.84 7.45
N ASN A 376 17.24 -11.37 8.55
CA ASN A 376 17.20 -9.95 8.91
C ASN A 376 17.64 -9.72 10.36
N PRO A 377 18.95 -9.61 10.62
CA PRO A 377 19.50 -9.44 11.97
C PRO A 377 19.12 -8.14 12.66
N THR A 378 18.68 -7.14 11.89
CA THR A 378 18.29 -5.82 12.39
C THR A 378 16.83 -5.75 12.82
N SER A 379 16.01 -6.75 12.50
CA SER A 379 14.60 -6.77 12.88
C SER A 379 14.42 -6.93 14.39
N LEU A 380 13.97 -5.85 15.04
CA LEU A 380 13.63 -5.85 16.46
C LEU A 380 12.44 -6.75 16.76
N GLN A 381 11.47 -6.82 15.84
CA GLN A 381 10.31 -7.70 15.96
C GLN A 381 10.74 -9.16 16.10
N TYR A 382 11.73 -9.62 15.33
CA TYR A 382 12.16 -11.01 15.35
C TYR A 382 12.93 -11.34 16.62
N ARG A 383 13.73 -10.39 17.12
CA ARG A 383 14.38 -10.51 18.43
C ARG A 383 13.36 -10.62 19.57
N VAL A 384 12.30 -9.81 19.53
CA VAL A 384 11.20 -9.89 20.52
C VAL A 384 10.45 -11.22 20.39
N GLY A 385 10.17 -11.69 19.17
CA GLY A 385 9.58 -13.01 18.93
C GLY A 385 10.41 -14.15 19.54
N LEU A 386 11.71 -14.14 19.27
CA LEU A 386 12.68 -15.09 19.83
C LEU A 386 12.76 -15.00 21.35
N ALA A 387 12.83 -13.80 21.92
CA ALA A 387 12.89 -13.59 23.37
C ALA A 387 11.63 -14.12 24.08
N ASN A 388 10.44 -13.93 23.51
CA ASN A 388 9.20 -14.49 24.04
C ASN A 388 9.22 -16.02 24.02
N ASN A 389 9.64 -16.63 22.92
CA ASN A 389 9.73 -18.09 22.82
C ASN A 389 10.77 -18.67 23.82
N LEU A 390 11.94 -18.05 23.93
CA LEU A 390 12.97 -18.42 24.91
C LEU A 390 12.45 -18.33 26.35
N ALA A 391 11.75 -17.24 26.70
CA ALA A 391 11.13 -17.07 28.01
C ALA A 391 10.08 -18.16 28.30
N LYS A 392 9.25 -18.52 27.31
CA LYS A 392 8.27 -19.63 27.41
C LYS A 392 8.97 -20.97 27.70
N ARG A 393 10.11 -21.20 27.07
CA ARG A 393 10.99 -22.37 27.29
C ARG A 393 11.84 -22.28 28.56
N LYS A 394 11.69 -21.20 29.35
CA LYS A 394 12.45 -20.89 30.57
C LYS A 394 13.96 -20.69 30.35
N ASP A 395 14.39 -20.47 29.12
CA ASP A 395 15.76 -20.04 28.79
C ASP A 395 15.89 -18.53 29.01
N TRP A 396 15.80 -18.15 30.29
CA TRP A 396 15.84 -16.76 30.72
C TRP A 396 17.14 -16.03 30.38
N PRO A 397 18.34 -16.64 30.51
CA PRO A 397 19.58 -15.96 30.15
C PRO A 397 19.58 -15.45 28.70
N ASN A 398 19.15 -16.29 27.75
CA ASN A 398 19.09 -15.90 26.35
C ASN A 398 17.93 -14.94 26.06
N ALA A 399 16.76 -15.14 26.69
CA ALA A 399 15.62 -14.23 26.55
C ALA A 399 15.96 -12.80 26.99
N VAL A 400 16.60 -12.66 28.15
CA VAL A 400 17.04 -11.37 28.70
C VAL A 400 18.11 -10.74 27.81
N ALA A 401 19.05 -11.52 27.29
CA ALA A 401 20.07 -11.04 26.37
C ALA A 401 19.46 -10.43 25.08
N GLU A 402 18.47 -11.08 24.48
CA GLU A 402 17.75 -10.53 23.32
C GLU A 402 16.93 -9.28 23.70
N CYS A 403 16.27 -9.25 24.86
CA CYS A 403 15.57 -8.06 25.35
C CYS A 403 16.51 -6.85 25.49
N HIS A 404 17.72 -7.04 26.02
CA HIS A 404 18.71 -5.97 26.12
C HIS A 404 19.21 -5.49 24.76
N LYS A 405 19.40 -6.39 23.78
CA LYS A 405 19.74 -6.00 22.40
C LYS A 405 18.63 -5.14 21.78
N VAL A 406 17.37 -5.50 22.01
CA VAL A 406 16.21 -4.70 21.58
C VAL A 406 16.23 -3.32 22.24
N LEU A 407 16.34 -3.26 23.58
CA LEU A 407 16.30 -2.00 24.32
C LEU A 407 17.50 -1.09 24.06
N LYS A 408 18.64 -1.63 23.62
CA LYS A 408 19.80 -0.84 23.18
C LYS A 408 19.48 -0.03 21.92
N GLN A 409 18.70 -0.58 20.99
CA GLN A 409 18.33 0.09 19.74
C GLN A 409 17.02 0.87 19.90
N TYR A 410 16.07 0.31 20.63
CA TYR A 410 14.76 0.89 20.87
C TYR A 410 14.36 0.81 22.34
N PRO A 411 14.78 1.81 23.16
CA PRO A 411 14.46 1.85 24.58
C PRO A 411 12.96 1.87 24.89
N ALA A 412 12.08 2.23 23.95
CA ALA A 412 10.63 2.27 24.16
C ALA A 412 9.92 0.96 23.75
N SER A 413 10.63 -0.16 23.59
CA SER A 413 9.99 -1.46 23.34
C SER A 413 9.19 -1.93 24.56
N MET A 414 7.86 -1.81 24.48
CA MET A 414 6.95 -2.27 25.53
C MET A 414 7.10 -3.77 25.80
N GLN A 415 7.22 -4.58 24.75
CA GLN A 415 7.31 -6.03 24.84
C GLN A 415 8.60 -6.48 25.55
N ALA A 416 9.75 -5.91 25.19
CA ALA A 416 11.01 -6.23 25.84
C ALA A 416 11.02 -5.82 27.32
N ARG A 417 10.46 -4.66 27.66
CA ARG A 417 10.32 -4.21 29.06
C ARG A 417 9.42 -5.12 29.89
N LEU A 418 8.29 -5.54 29.34
CA LEU A 418 7.36 -6.43 30.02
C LEU A 418 7.99 -7.82 30.28
N LEU A 419 8.77 -8.34 29.32
CA LEU A 419 9.54 -9.58 29.49
C LEU A 419 10.59 -9.47 30.60
N LEU A 420 11.35 -8.36 30.64
CA LEU A 420 12.33 -8.12 31.71
C LEU A 420 11.66 -7.96 33.09
N ALA A 421 10.55 -7.25 33.16
CA ALA A 421 9.77 -7.11 34.40
C ALA A 421 9.29 -8.49 34.90
N ALA A 422 8.81 -9.34 33.99
CA ALA A 422 8.41 -10.72 34.33
C ALA A 422 9.61 -11.56 34.80
N TYR A 423 10.76 -11.46 34.12
CA TYR A 423 12.00 -12.14 34.51
C TYR A 423 12.45 -11.77 35.92
N TYR A 424 12.66 -10.47 36.18
CA TYR A 424 13.16 -9.99 37.48
C TYR A 424 12.23 -10.37 38.62
N ARG A 425 10.91 -10.29 38.37
CA ARG A 425 9.92 -10.71 39.36
C ARG A 425 10.04 -12.19 39.68
N GLN A 426 10.13 -13.05 38.67
CA GLN A 426 10.25 -14.50 38.85
C GLN A 426 11.55 -14.90 39.57
N HIS A 427 12.61 -14.09 39.46
CA HIS A 427 13.92 -14.35 40.08
C HIS A 427 14.16 -13.55 41.37
N GLY A 428 13.12 -12.91 41.93
CA GLY A 428 13.16 -12.27 43.25
C GLY A 428 13.74 -10.85 43.27
N ASP A 429 14.17 -10.29 42.14
CA ASP A 429 14.62 -8.90 42.05
C ASP A 429 13.42 -7.95 41.87
N LYS A 430 12.72 -7.72 42.99
CA LYS A 430 11.53 -6.85 43.01
C LYS A 430 11.84 -5.41 42.61
N ALA A 431 13.05 -4.91 42.88
CA ALA A 431 13.44 -3.55 42.56
C ALA A 431 13.56 -3.36 41.04
N SER A 432 14.32 -4.22 40.36
CA SER A 432 14.46 -4.16 38.91
C SER A 432 13.15 -4.47 38.19
N ALA A 433 12.35 -5.41 38.71
CA ALA A 433 11.02 -5.71 38.18
C ALA A 433 10.12 -4.45 38.20
N ARG A 434 10.12 -3.72 39.31
CA ARG A 434 9.32 -2.50 39.46
C ARG A 434 9.80 -1.40 38.51
N ILE A 435 11.11 -1.20 38.39
CA ILE A 435 11.69 -0.20 37.48
C ILE A 435 11.27 -0.48 36.03
N GLU A 436 11.41 -1.72 35.55
CA GLU A 436 11.04 -2.04 34.18
C GLU A 436 9.53 -1.95 33.94
N PHE A 437 8.73 -2.33 34.93
CA PHE A 437 7.27 -2.22 34.84
C PHE A 437 6.79 -0.76 34.85
N GLU A 438 7.38 0.12 35.65
CA GLU A 438 7.07 1.55 35.65
C GLU A 438 7.46 2.21 34.32
N ARG A 439 8.62 1.84 33.77
CA ARG A 439 9.03 2.29 32.43
C ARG A 439 8.06 1.79 31.35
N PHE A 440 7.57 0.56 31.46
CA PHE A 440 6.53 0.03 30.58
C PHE A 440 5.21 0.82 30.71
N LEU A 441 4.75 1.10 31.93
CA LEU A 441 3.52 1.88 32.16
C LEU A 441 3.64 3.32 31.64
N ALA A 442 4.82 3.94 31.73
CA ALA A 442 5.08 5.27 31.19
C ALA A 442 4.92 5.35 29.65
N LEU A 443 4.93 4.20 28.96
CA LEU A 443 4.66 4.09 27.53
C LEU A 443 3.15 4.05 27.21
N ASN A 444 2.27 4.12 28.23
CA ASN A 444 0.81 4.09 28.15
C ASN A 444 0.27 2.85 27.41
N PRO A 445 0.56 1.64 27.91
CA PRO A 445 0.07 0.41 27.29
C PRO A 445 -1.47 0.35 27.35
N PRO A 446 -2.11 -0.32 26.37
CA PRO A 446 -3.55 -0.60 26.47
C PRO A 446 -3.85 -1.42 27.72
N ASN A 447 -4.96 -1.11 28.40
CA ASN A 447 -5.35 -1.76 29.66
C ASN A 447 -4.29 -1.65 30.78
N ALA A 448 -3.65 -0.47 30.91
CA ALA A 448 -2.63 -0.19 31.93
C ALA A 448 -3.10 -0.54 33.37
N GLU A 449 -4.35 -0.26 33.71
CA GLU A 449 -4.90 -0.61 35.04
C GLU A 449 -4.96 -2.12 35.28
N GLY A 450 -5.43 -2.89 34.30
CA GLY A 450 -5.47 -4.35 34.40
C GLY A 450 -4.07 -4.94 34.53
N LEU A 451 -3.11 -4.40 33.79
CA LEU A 451 -1.70 -4.81 33.87
C LEU A 451 -1.07 -4.47 35.22
N LYS A 452 -1.41 -3.31 35.79
CA LYS A 452 -0.96 -2.91 37.13
C LYS A 452 -1.49 -3.88 38.20
N ARG A 453 -2.78 -4.22 38.15
CA ARG A 453 -3.37 -5.24 39.04
C ARG A 453 -2.68 -6.59 38.90
N TRP A 454 -2.37 -7.02 37.66
CA TRP A 454 -1.63 -8.27 37.42
C TRP A 454 -0.21 -8.26 38.01
N PHE A 455 0.47 -7.11 37.94
CA PHE A 455 1.82 -6.95 38.49
C PHE A 455 1.82 -6.93 40.02
N ASP A 456 0.84 -6.27 40.64
CA ASP A 456 0.75 -6.12 42.10
C ASP A 456 0.19 -7.38 42.81
N ALA A 457 -0.62 -8.21 42.12
CA ALA A 457 -1.29 -9.38 42.70
C ALA A 457 -0.43 -10.67 42.79
N ARG A 458 0.80 -10.65 42.31
CA ARG A 458 1.70 -11.81 42.16
C ARG A 458 3.13 -11.36 42.38
#